data_AF-A0A6B3GRS1-F1
#
_entry.id   AF-A0A6B3GRS1-F1
#
_cell.length_a   1.000
_cell.length_b   1.000
_cell.length_c   1.000
_cell.angle_alpha   90.00
_cell.angle_beta   90.00
_cell.angle_gamma   90.00
#
_symmetry.space_group_name_H-M   'P 1'
#
loop_
_entity.id
_entity.type
_entity.pdbx_description
1 polymer ?
#
loop_
_entity_poly.entity_id
_entity_poly.type
_entity_poly.pdbx_seq_one_letter_code
_entity_poly.pdbx_strand_id
1 'polypeptide(L)'
;LTLEDVLEIVHAESLAGPIAGVVVQLGGQTPLGLSQALKDNGVPVVGTSPEAIHAAEDRGAFGRVLAEAGLPAPKHGTATTFAEAKAIADEIGYPVLVRPSYVLGG
;
A
#
# COMPACT_ATOMS: atom_id res chain seq x y z
N LEU A 1 17.17 -0.10 2.55
CA LEU A 1 16.38 -0.81 3.58
C LEU A 1 15.63 -1.92 2.89
N THR A 2 16.02 -3.16 3.13
CA THR A 2 15.36 -4.35 2.58
C THR A 2 14.58 -5.08 3.67
N LEU A 3 13.78 -6.06 3.27
CA LEU A 3 13.11 -6.95 4.24
C LEU A 3 14.14 -7.72 5.08
N GLU A 4 15.19 -8.24 4.43
CA GLU A 4 16.26 -9.00 5.09
C GLU A 4 16.92 -8.18 6.19
N ASP A 5 17.33 -6.94 5.89
CA ASP A 5 17.94 -6.04 6.89
C ASP A 5 17.05 -5.85 8.12
N VAL A 6 15.74 -5.70 7.90
CA VAL A 6 14.77 -5.46 8.99
C VAL A 6 14.54 -6.72 9.81
N LEU A 7 14.48 -7.90 9.17
CA LEU A 7 14.31 -9.17 9.87
C LEU A 7 15.53 -9.52 10.73
N GLU A 8 16.74 -9.21 10.27
CA GLU A 8 17.96 -9.39 11.08
C GLU A 8 17.97 -8.49 12.33
N ILE A 9 17.49 -7.24 12.20
CA ILE A 9 17.33 -6.34 13.34
C ILE A 9 16.26 -6.89 14.30
N VAL A 10 15.10 -7.30 13.79
CA VAL A 10 14.03 -7.90 14.62
C VAL A 10 14.55 -9.14 15.34
N HIS A 11 15.33 -9.98 14.67
CA HIS A 11 15.95 -11.15 15.29
C HIS A 11 16.89 -10.74 16.43
N ALA A 12 17.83 -9.83 16.18
CA ALA A 12 18.77 -9.36 17.19
C ALA A 12 18.07 -8.74 18.41
N GLU A 13 17.06 -7.89 18.20
CA GLU A 13 16.28 -7.28 19.28
C GLU A 13 15.48 -8.30 20.08
N SER A 14 14.96 -9.36 19.42
CA SER A 14 14.23 -10.44 20.11
C SER A 14 15.09 -11.23 21.09
N LEU A 15 16.42 -11.28 20.88
CA LEU A 15 17.36 -11.90 21.80
C LEU A 15 17.61 -11.06 23.06
N ALA A 16 17.42 -9.73 22.97
CA ALA A 16 17.54 -8.81 24.10
C ALA A 16 16.26 -8.75 24.95
N GLY A 17 15.10 -9.04 24.35
CA GLY A 17 13.82 -9.08 25.06
C GLY A 17 12.61 -9.12 24.13
N PRO A 18 11.39 -9.13 24.69
CA PRO A 18 10.17 -9.14 23.89
C PRO A 18 9.98 -7.82 23.12
N ILE A 19 9.64 -7.93 21.84
CA ILE A 19 9.31 -6.79 20.98
C ILE A 19 7.83 -6.46 21.12
N ALA A 20 7.51 -5.24 21.59
CA ALA A 20 6.14 -4.79 21.76
C ALA A 20 5.44 -4.48 20.42
N GLY A 21 6.18 -4.00 19.43
CA GLY A 21 5.63 -3.64 18.13
C GLY A 21 6.63 -2.95 17.20
N VAL A 22 6.32 -2.95 15.91
CA VAL A 22 7.08 -2.26 14.85
C VAL A 22 6.18 -1.23 14.17
N VAL A 23 6.65 0.01 14.07
CA VAL A 23 5.95 1.14 13.44
C VAL A 23 6.51 1.37 12.04
N VAL A 24 5.66 1.21 11.01
CA VAL A 24 6.05 1.32 9.59
C VAL A 24 5.57 2.62 8.92
N GLN A 25 4.73 3.39 9.60
CA GLN A 25 3.97 4.50 9.03
C GLN A 25 4.72 5.84 9.00
N LEU A 26 5.89 5.92 9.65
CA LEU A 26 6.63 7.17 9.86
C LEU A 26 7.81 7.38 8.90
N GLY A 27 8.06 6.46 7.97
CA GLY A 27 9.23 6.52 7.07
C GLY A 27 8.91 6.60 5.57
N GLY A 28 7.68 6.97 5.19
CA GLY A 28 7.27 7.06 3.78
C GLY A 28 7.01 5.71 3.12
N GLN A 29 7.10 5.63 1.78
CA GLN A 29 6.75 4.41 1.03
C GLN A 29 7.65 3.22 1.34
N THR A 30 8.93 3.45 1.62
CA THR A 30 9.89 2.36 1.84
C THR A 30 9.45 1.39 2.94
N PRO A 31 9.15 1.83 4.19
CA PRO A 31 8.64 0.92 5.21
C PRO A 31 7.18 0.49 4.98
N LEU A 32 6.32 1.32 4.36
CA LEU A 32 4.95 0.93 4.02
C LEU A 32 4.93 -0.29 3.08
N GLY A 33 5.83 -0.32 2.09
CA GLY A 33 5.99 -1.43 1.15
C GLY A 33 6.49 -2.72 1.80
N LEU A 34 7.11 -2.65 2.98
CA LEU A 34 7.56 -3.83 3.74
C LEU A 34 6.49 -4.37 4.70
N SER A 35 5.42 -3.61 4.96
CA SER A 35 4.46 -3.89 6.03
C SER A 35 3.83 -5.29 5.96
N GLN A 36 3.41 -5.73 4.78
CA GLN A 36 2.81 -7.05 4.60
C GLN A 36 3.83 -8.17 4.82
N ALA A 37 5.01 -8.07 4.20
CA ALA A 37 6.05 -9.08 4.34
C ALA A 37 6.55 -9.20 5.79
N LEU A 38 6.62 -8.10 6.54
CA LEU A 38 6.93 -8.12 7.96
C LEU A 38 5.86 -8.90 8.75
N LYS A 39 4.59 -8.63 8.49
CA LYS A 39 3.48 -9.38 9.11
C LYS A 39 3.52 -10.86 8.77
N ASP A 40 3.79 -11.21 7.51
CA ASP A 40 3.88 -12.60 7.06
C ASP A 40 5.03 -13.36 7.74
N ASN A 41 6.08 -12.65 8.18
CA ASN A 41 7.19 -13.17 8.97
C ASN A 41 6.96 -13.10 10.49
N GLY A 42 5.73 -12.80 10.94
CA GLY A 42 5.37 -12.78 12.36
C GLY A 42 5.80 -11.54 13.13
N VAL A 43 6.28 -10.49 12.44
CA VAL A 43 6.66 -9.23 13.08
C VAL A 43 5.39 -8.48 13.53
N PRO A 44 5.28 -8.04 14.80
CA PRO A 44 4.10 -7.36 15.30
C PRO A 44 4.03 -5.92 14.80
N VAL A 45 3.50 -5.69 13.59
CA VAL A 45 3.24 -4.34 13.07
C VAL A 45 2.11 -3.68 13.87
N VAL A 46 2.37 -2.51 14.45
CA VAL A 46 1.41 -1.75 15.26
C VAL A 46 0.97 -0.46 14.56
N GLY A 47 -0.20 0.06 14.93
CA GLY A 47 -0.84 1.20 14.29
C GLY A 47 -1.76 0.77 13.13
N THR A 48 -1.70 1.47 12.00
CA THR A 48 -2.44 1.08 10.78
C THR A 48 -1.95 -0.29 10.29
N SER A 49 -2.86 -1.25 10.13
CA SER A 49 -2.50 -2.61 9.71
C SER A 49 -1.99 -2.65 8.26
N PRO A 50 -1.19 -3.67 7.90
CA PRO A 50 -0.77 -3.89 6.52
C PRO A 50 -1.93 -3.97 5.53
N GLU A 51 -3.06 -4.58 5.93
CA GLU A 51 -4.26 -4.64 5.09
C GLU A 51 -4.86 -3.26 4.83
N ALA A 52 -4.90 -2.41 5.86
CA ALA A 52 -5.41 -1.04 5.72
C ALA A 52 -4.45 -0.16 4.91
N ILE A 53 -3.13 -0.37 5.04
CA ILE A 53 -2.13 0.26 4.17
C ILE A 53 -2.36 -0.15 2.72
N HIS A 54 -2.50 -1.46 2.45
CA HIS A 54 -2.79 -1.99 1.12
C HIS A 54 -4.08 -1.41 0.54
N ALA A 55 -5.16 -1.37 1.33
CA ALA A 55 -6.44 -0.81 0.91
C ALA A 55 -6.36 0.67 0.51
N ALA A 56 -5.43 1.43 1.09
CA ALA A 56 -5.19 2.83 0.75
C ALA A 56 -4.22 3.02 -0.44
N GLU A 57 -3.19 2.18 -0.55
CA GLU A 57 -2.14 2.28 -1.56
C GLU A 57 -2.53 1.69 -2.92
N ASP A 58 -3.31 0.60 -2.92
CA ASP A 58 -3.84 0.00 -4.14
C ASP A 58 -5.07 0.77 -4.64
N ARG A 59 -5.00 1.29 -5.87
CA ARG A 59 -6.07 2.13 -6.43
C ARG A 59 -7.39 1.37 -6.64
N GLY A 60 -7.32 0.08 -6.95
CA GLY A 60 -8.51 -0.76 -7.10
C GLY A 60 -9.17 -1.01 -5.75
N ALA A 61 -8.37 -1.33 -4.73
CA ALA A 61 -8.83 -1.50 -3.36
C ALA A 61 -9.41 -0.20 -2.79
N PHE A 62 -8.74 0.93 -3.01
CA PHE A 62 -9.21 2.22 -2.55
C PHE A 62 -10.55 2.61 -3.21
N GLY A 63 -10.71 2.34 -4.51
CA GLY A 63 -12.00 2.52 -5.20
C GLY A 63 -13.12 1.70 -4.57
N ARG A 64 -12.84 0.45 -4.15
CA ARG A 64 -13.82 -0.38 -3.42
C ARG A 64 -14.15 0.21 -2.04
N VAL A 65 -13.16 0.70 -1.30
CA VAL A 65 -13.37 1.37 0.00
C VAL A 65 -14.32 2.56 -0.15
N LEU A 66 -14.12 3.40 -1.17
CA LEU A 66 -15.02 4.53 -1.44
C LEU A 66 -16.44 4.07 -1.79
N ALA A 67 -16.57 3.05 -2.64
CA ALA A 67 -17.87 2.51 -3.04
C ALA A 67 -18.64 1.91 -1.84
N GLU A 68 -17.97 1.12 -1.00
CA GLU A 68 -18.53 0.53 0.22
C GLU A 68 -18.96 1.61 1.23
N ALA A 69 -18.19 2.70 1.33
CA ALA A 69 -18.52 3.83 2.18
C ALA A 69 -19.59 4.77 1.60
N GLY A 70 -20.07 4.53 0.37
CA GLY A 70 -21.01 5.41 -0.31
C GLY A 70 -20.45 6.79 -0.63
N LEU A 71 -19.12 6.92 -0.74
CA LEU A 71 -18.43 8.18 -1.00
C LEU A 71 -18.30 8.42 -2.51
N PRO A 72 -18.52 9.65 -2.98
CA PRO A 72 -18.38 9.96 -4.39
C PRO A 72 -16.91 9.89 -4.84
N ALA A 73 -16.69 9.32 -6.02
CA ALA A 73 -15.41 9.32 -6.72
C ALA A 73 -15.61 9.74 -8.18
N PRO A 74 -14.63 10.43 -8.81
CA PRO A 74 -14.67 10.66 -10.25
C PRO A 74 -14.66 9.33 -11.01
N LYS A 75 -15.13 9.32 -12.26
CA LYS A 75 -14.99 8.13 -13.12
C LYS A 75 -13.52 7.71 -13.17
N HIS A 76 -13.25 6.45 -12.87
CA HIS A 76 -11.90 5.92 -12.74
C HIS A 76 -11.84 4.48 -13.23
N GLY A 77 -10.63 4.00 -13.47
CA GLY A 77 -10.35 2.59 -13.76
C GLY A 77 -8.91 2.25 -13.40
N THR A 78 -8.60 0.96 -13.37
CA THR A 78 -7.25 0.43 -13.14
C THR A 78 -6.82 -0.38 -14.34
N ALA A 79 -5.56 -0.24 -14.74
CA ALA A 79 -5.01 -0.92 -15.89
C ALA A 79 -3.59 -1.42 -15.59
N THR A 80 -3.25 -2.55 -16.18
CA THR A 80 -1.89 -3.11 -16.16
C THR A 80 -1.28 -3.15 -17.56
N THR A 81 -2.11 -2.92 -18.60
CA THR A 81 -1.67 -2.86 -19.99
C THR A 81 -2.08 -1.54 -20.64
N PHE A 82 -1.37 -1.16 -21.71
CA PHE A 82 -1.73 0.02 -22.50
C PHE A 82 -3.14 -0.07 -23.11
N ALA A 83 -3.54 -1.25 -23.59
CA ALA A 83 -4.85 -1.45 -24.21
C ALA A 83 -5.99 -1.20 -23.21
N GLU A 84 -5.87 -1.71 -21.99
CA GLU A 84 -6.80 -1.43 -20.89
C GLU A 84 -6.84 0.06 -20.55
N ALA A 85 -5.67 0.68 -20.38
CA ALA A 85 -5.56 2.09 -20.03
C ALA A 85 -6.22 2.99 -21.09
N LYS A 86 -6.04 2.67 -22.38
CA LYS A 86 -6.66 3.39 -23.49
C LYS A 86 -8.18 3.25 -23.46
N ALA A 87 -8.70 2.02 -23.29
CA ALA A 87 -10.15 1.79 -23.25
C ALA A 87 -10.81 2.58 -22.10
N ILE A 88 -10.19 2.60 -20.92
CA ILE A 88 -10.64 3.38 -19.77
C ILE A 88 -10.59 4.88 -20.07
N ALA A 89 -9.52 5.37 -20.70
CA ALA A 89 -9.40 6.78 -21.04
C ALA A 89 -10.43 7.25 -22.07
N ASP A 90 -10.73 6.41 -23.07
CA ASP A 90 -11.78 6.67 -24.06
C ASP A 90 -13.18 6.73 -23.40
N GLU A 91 -13.44 5.89 -22.38
CA GLU A 91 -14.70 5.88 -21.63
C GLU A 91 -14.86 7.10 -20.69
N ILE A 92 -13.78 7.50 -20.01
CA ILE A 92 -13.77 8.65 -19.10
C ILE A 92 -13.85 9.97 -19.89
N GLY A 93 -13.12 10.05 -21.01
CA GLY A 93 -12.93 11.26 -21.80
C GLY A 93 -11.72 12.08 -21.34
N TYR A 94 -11.00 12.66 -22.29
CA TYR A 94 -9.81 13.48 -22.02
C TYR A 94 -10.15 14.91 -21.54
N PRO A 95 -9.29 15.53 -20.70
CA PRO A 95 -8.03 15.00 -20.16
C PRO A 95 -8.24 13.96 -19.05
N VAL A 96 -7.34 12.98 -18.97
CA VAL A 96 -7.33 11.95 -17.93
C VAL A 96 -6.08 12.08 -17.04
N LEU A 97 -6.23 11.78 -15.76
CA LEU A 97 -5.14 11.75 -14.79
C LEU A 97 -4.70 10.31 -14.55
N VAL A 98 -3.45 9.99 -14.91
CA VAL A 98 -2.85 8.68 -14.67
C VAL A 98 -2.10 8.71 -13.33
N ARG A 99 -2.40 7.76 -12.44
CA ARG A 99 -1.77 7.66 -11.12
C ARG A 99 -1.34 6.22 -10.84
N PRO A 100 -0.06 5.95 -10.55
CA PRO A 100 0.36 4.63 -10.12
C PRO A 100 -0.18 4.27 -8.72
N SER A 101 -0.25 2.97 -8.43
CA SER A 101 -0.38 2.44 -7.07
C SER A 101 1.00 2.44 -6.38
N TYR A 102 1.04 2.47 -5.04
CA TYR A 102 2.27 2.38 -4.22
C TYR A 102 3.34 3.45 -4.49
N VAL A 103 2.92 4.67 -4.83
CA VAL A 103 3.81 5.82 -5.02
C VAL A 103 3.30 7.05 -4.27
N LEU A 104 4.23 7.83 -3.72
CA LEU A 104 4.00 9.16 -3.18
C LEU A 104 4.70 10.19 -4.06
N GLY A 105 4.05 11.33 -4.31
CA GLY A 105 4.63 12.44 -5.08
C GLY A 105 4.01 12.68 -6.46
N GLY A 106 3.09 11.82 -6.90
CA GLY A 106 2.44 11.90 -8.22
C GLY A 106 3.05 10.93 -9.21
#